data_AF-A0A328N2Q2-F1
#
_entry.id   AF-A0A328N2Q2-F1
#
_cell.length_a   1.000
_cell.length_b   1.000
_cell.length_c   1.000
_cell.angle_alpha   90.00
_cell.angle_beta   90.00
_cell.angle_gamma   90.00
#
_symmetry.space_group_name_H-M   'P 1'
#
loop_
_entity.id
_entity.type
_entity.pdbx_description
1 polymer ?
#
loop_
_entity_poly.entity_id
_entity_poly.type
_entity_poly.pdbx_seq_one_letter_code
_entity_poly.pdbx_strand_id
1 'polypeptide(L)'
;MAYAVHFAATMLACYLTAQVLARSTWTWRSPRVAIICWQAVGLALGLSAMGLPMALGLSAYGRPTGSALLALANDLAHGALPIGVGTFHLAGVGVGFGIGAVLVTTTVRSIHGTVRAQRRHRDLLSLVARNDPAAPGALVLDHPSAAAYCLPGVKPQVVVSAGTLSLLDRAELAAVLSHERAHAHERHDLVLLPFTALCRALPWFGWVRDAHERVALLVEMRADDKARELHAEAPLAGALRRFAAAGHRITPAGALGMGDRDLDVRVQRLLVSDRPPRVLGATALAVATTLVALPVTLFLS
;
A
#
# COMPACT_ATOMS: atom_id res chain seq x y z
N MET A 1 -7.87 -11.73 -30.38
CA MET A 1 -8.89 -10.81 -29.85
C MET A 1 -9.51 -11.26 -28.54
N ALA A 2 -9.89 -12.53 -28.37
CA ALA A 2 -10.48 -13.04 -27.12
C ALA A 2 -9.64 -12.73 -25.85
N TYR A 3 -8.32 -12.87 -25.91
CA TYR A 3 -7.43 -12.59 -24.77
C TYR A 3 -7.38 -11.10 -24.39
N ALA A 4 -7.41 -10.19 -25.37
CA ALA A 4 -7.47 -8.76 -25.11
C ALA A 4 -8.79 -8.37 -24.41
N VAL A 5 -9.91 -8.98 -24.81
CA VAL A 5 -11.21 -8.79 -24.15
C VAL A 5 -11.15 -9.27 -22.70
N HIS A 6 -10.47 -10.38 -22.40
CA HIS A 6 -10.30 -10.86 -21.02
C HIS A 6 -9.51 -9.88 -20.15
N PHE A 7 -8.40 -9.31 -20.66
CA PHE A 7 -7.66 -8.29 -19.93
C PHE A 7 -8.50 -7.02 -19.72
N ALA A 8 -9.22 -6.56 -20.74
CA ALA A 8 -10.11 -5.40 -20.62
C ALA A 8 -11.24 -5.64 -19.59
N ALA A 9 -11.88 -6.82 -19.63
CA ALA A 9 -12.91 -7.20 -18.67
C ALA A 9 -12.35 -7.29 -17.24
N THR A 10 -11.13 -7.81 -17.07
CA THR A 10 -10.45 -7.85 -15.77
C THR A 10 -10.16 -6.43 -15.26
N MET A 11 -9.69 -5.51 -16.11
CA MET A 11 -9.47 -4.11 -15.73
C MET A 11 -10.77 -3.45 -15.26
N LEU A 12 -11.88 -3.66 -15.98
CA LEU A 12 -13.19 -3.15 -15.60
C LEU A 12 -13.66 -3.75 -14.27
N ALA A 13 -13.51 -5.07 -14.08
CA ALA A 13 -13.86 -5.74 -12.83
C ALA A 13 -13.02 -5.25 -11.64
N CYS A 14 -11.72 -5.01 -11.84
CA CYS A 14 -10.84 -4.39 -10.85
C CYS A 14 -11.31 -2.99 -10.47
N TYR A 15 -11.66 -2.16 -11.46
CA TYR A 15 -12.19 -0.81 -11.21
C TYR A 15 -13.50 -0.86 -10.39
N LEU A 16 -14.47 -1.68 -10.81
CA LEU A 16 -15.74 -1.83 -10.10
C LEU A 16 -15.54 -2.36 -8.67
N THR A 17 -14.67 -3.35 -8.51
CA THR A 17 -14.32 -3.92 -7.20
C THR A 17 -13.67 -2.86 -6.30
N ALA A 18 -12.76 -2.05 -6.83
CA ALA A 18 -12.15 -0.93 -6.09
C ALA A 18 -13.21 0.08 -5.63
N GLN A 19 -14.19 0.42 -6.49
CA GLN A 19 -15.27 1.35 -6.14
C GLN A 19 -16.19 0.78 -5.04
N VAL A 20 -16.52 -0.51 -5.12
CA VAL A 20 -17.30 -1.20 -4.07
C VAL A 20 -16.51 -1.25 -2.76
N LEU A 21 -15.22 -1.60 -2.82
CA LEU A 21 -14.34 -1.69 -1.65
C LEU A 21 -14.18 -0.32 -0.97
N ALA A 22 -14.01 0.73 -1.77
CA ALA A 22 -13.91 2.13 -1.33
C ALA A 22 -15.16 2.65 -0.60
N ARG A 23 -16.35 2.12 -0.95
CA ARG A 23 -17.64 2.52 -0.34
C ARG A 23 -18.08 1.60 0.80
N SER A 24 -17.38 0.49 1.00
CA SER A 24 -17.79 -0.56 1.92
C SER A 24 -17.32 -0.28 3.35
N THR A 25 -18.25 -0.21 4.31
CA THR A 25 -17.94 -0.02 5.74
C THR A 25 -17.40 -1.26 6.44
N TRP A 26 -17.54 -2.45 5.84
CA TRP A 26 -16.98 -3.68 6.41
C TRP A 26 -15.45 -3.65 6.44
N THR A 27 -14.82 -2.89 5.54
CA THR A 27 -13.37 -2.77 5.43
C THR A 27 -12.75 -2.24 6.72
N TRP A 28 -13.45 -1.34 7.40
CA TRP A 28 -13.03 -0.78 8.70
C TRP A 28 -13.04 -1.87 9.78
N ARG A 29 -13.97 -2.82 9.72
CA ARG A 29 -14.04 -3.93 10.69
C ARG A 29 -13.02 -5.04 10.42
N SER A 30 -12.39 -5.06 9.24
CA SER A 30 -11.40 -6.09 8.89
C SER A 30 -10.29 -5.49 8.00
N PRO A 31 -9.48 -4.55 8.54
CA PRO A 31 -8.53 -3.78 7.74
C PRO A 31 -7.51 -4.66 7.04
N ARG A 32 -7.03 -5.73 7.70
CA ARG A 32 -6.09 -6.69 7.10
C ARG A 32 -6.64 -7.33 5.82
N VAL A 33 -7.91 -7.76 5.82
CA VAL A 33 -8.54 -8.37 4.64
C VAL A 33 -8.72 -7.33 3.54
N ALA A 34 -9.16 -6.12 3.90
CA ALA A 34 -9.32 -5.03 2.95
C ALA A 34 -8.00 -4.63 2.29
N ILE A 35 -6.89 -4.55 3.04
CA ILE A 35 -5.54 -4.28 2.51
C ILE A 35 -5.14 -5.35 1.50
N ILE A 36 -5.33 -6.64 1.82
CA ILE A 36 -5.03 -7.75 0.89
C ILE A 36 -5.85 -7.61 -0.40
N CYS A 37 -7.14 -7.28 -0.28
CA CYS A 37 -8.01 -7.07 -1.44
C CYS A 37 -7.53 -5.89 -2.31
N TRP A 38 -7.14 -4.77 -1.70
CA TRP A 38 -6.58 -3.61 -2.43
C TRP A 38 -5.30 -3.96 -3.17
N GLN A 39 -4.39 -4.73 -2.53
CA GLN A 39 -3.16 -5.19 -3.18
C GLN A 39 -3.44 -6.13 -4.34
N ALA A 40 -4.37 -7.08 -4.17
CA ALA A 40 -4.78 -8.00 -5.21
C ALA A 40 -5.40 -7.27 -6.42
N VAL A 41 -6.28 -6.29 -6.17
CA VAL A 41 -6.86 -5.45 -7.22
C VAL A 41 -5.78 -4.64 -7.95
N GLY A 42 -4.85 -4.04 -7.22
CA GLY A 42 -3.72 -3.30 -7.81
C GLY A 42 -2.83 -4.20 -8.68
N LEU A 43 -2.51 -5.40 -8.20
CA LEU A 43 -1.72 -6.38 -8.93
C LEU A 43 -2.43 -6.86 -10.21
N ALA A 44 -3.71 -7.23 -10.10
CA ALA A 44 -4.53 -7.67 -11.22
C ALA A 44 -4.68 -6.57 -12.28
N LEU A 45 -4.88 -5.32 -11.86
CA LEU A 45 -4.95 -4.17 -12.75
C LEU A 45 -3.60 -3.93 -13.46
N GLY A 46 -2.48 -3.99 -12.75
CA GLY A 46 -1.14 -3.83 -13.32
C GLY A 46 -0.81 -4.92 -14.35
N LEU A 47 -1.07 -6.19 -14.02
CA LEU A 47 -0.91 -7.31 -14.95
C LEU A 47 -1.80 -7.16 -16.19
N SER A 48 -3.05 -6.74 -16.01
CA SER A 48 -3.98 -6.56 -17.13
C SER A 48 -3.64 -5.36 -18.01
N ALA A 49 -3.14 -4.27 -17.43
CA ALA A 49 -2.66 -3.11 -18.17
C ALA A 49 -1.44 -3.45 -19.05
N MET A 50 -0.56 -4.34 -18.57
CA MET A 50 0.54 -4.89 -19.36
C MET A 50 0.03 -5.88 -20.43
N GLY A 51 -0.88 -6.78 -20.05
CA GLY A 51 -1.37 -7.87 -20.89
C GLY A 51 -2.26 -7.42 -22.05
N LEU A 52 -3.07 -6.37 -21.88
CA LEU A 52 -3.99 -5.86 -22.91
C LEU A 52 -3.27 -5.49 -24.23
N PRO A 53 -2.27 -4.59 -24.25
CA PRO A 53 -1.56 -4.24 -25.47
C PRO A 53 -0.72 -5.41 -26.02
N MET A 54 -0.18 -6.28 -25.16
CA MET A 54 0.51 -7.51 -25.58
C MET A 54 -0.45 -8.46 -26.31
N ALA A 55 -1.65 -8.69 -25.77
CA ALA A 55 -2.64 -9.58 -26.36
C ALA A 55 -3.19 -9.06 -27.70
N LEU A 56 -3.26 -7.74 -27.87
CA LEU A 56 -3.58 -7.11 -29.16
C LEU A 56 -2.42 -7.29 -30.16
N GLY A 57 -1.19 -7.03 -29.73
CA GLY A 57 0.01 -7.19 -30.56
C GLY A 57 0.25 -8.64 -30.99
N LEU A 58 0.00 -9.59 -30.11
CA LEU A 58 0.17 -11.02 -30.36
C LEU A 58 -1.05 -11.70 -30.99
N SER A 59 -2.07 -10.92 -31.37
CA SER A 59 -3.34 -11.48 -31.83
C SER A 59 -3.21 -12.35 -33.09
N ALA A 60 -2.19 -12.11 -33.92
CA ALA A 60 -1.87 -12.91 -35.10
C ALA A 60 -1.48 -14.36 -34.79
N TYR A 61 -0.96 -14.64 -33.58
CA TYR A 61 -0.56 -16.00 -33.20
C TYR A 61 -1.76 -16.90 -32.85
N GLY A 62 -2.93 -16.31 -32.56
CA GLY A 62 -4.14 -17.06 -32.16
C GLY A 62 -4.00 -17.84 -30.83
N ARG A 63 -2.88 -17.66 -30.12
CA ARG A 63 -2.53 -18.37 -28.88
C ARG A 63 -2.71 -17.49 -27.64
N PRO A 64 -2.82 -18.09 -26.46
CA PRO A 64 -2.76 -17.36 -25.20
C PRO A 64 -1.49 -16.50 -25.09
N THR A 65 -1.53 -15.46 -24.24
CA THR A 65 -0.50 -14.42 -24.24
C THR A 65 0.90 -14.94 -23.86
N GLY A 66 1.00 -15.88 -22.91
CA GLY A 66 2.27 -16.50 -22.53
C GLY A 66 2.92 -17.29 -23.67
N SER A 67 2.20 -18.26 -24.24
CA SER A 67 2.67 -19.07 -25.37
C SER A 67 2.87 -18.27 -26.65
N ALA A 68 2.11 -17.19 -26.86
CA ALA A 68 2.35 -16.26 -27.97
C ALA A 68 3.62 -15.42 -27.78
N LEU A 69 3.98 -15.03 -26.55
CA LEU A 69 5.26 -14.37 -26.26
C LEU A 69 6.44 -15.30 -26.54
N LEU A 70 6.35 -16.56 -26.13
CA LEU A 70 7.37 -17.58 -26.41
C LEU A 70 7.51 -17.84 -27.91
N ALA A 71 6.39 -17.93 -28.63
CA ALA A 71 6.39 -18.07 -30.08
C ALA A 71 7.04 -16.86 -30.76
N LEU A 72 6.70 -15.64 -30.35
CA LEU A 72 7.33 -14.43 -30.87
C LEU A 72 8.84 -14.41 -30.62
N ALA A 73 9.30 -14.81 -29.43
CA ALA A 73 10.73 -14.89 -29.12
C ALA A 73 11.45 -15.91 -30.01
N ASN A 74 10.83 -17.07 -30.25
CA ASN A 74 11.37 -18.09 -31.14
C ASN A 74 11.42 -17.61 -32.59
N ASP A 75 10.35 -16.99 -33.09
CA ASP A 75 10.25 -16.52 -34.47
C ASP A 75 11.21 -15.36 -34.75
N LEU A 76 11.43 -14.48 -33.76
CA LEU A 76 12.41 -13.41 -33.86
C LEU A 76 13.85 -13.95 -33.87
N ALA A 77 14.14 -15.02 -33.10
CA ALA A 77 15.45 -15.67 -33.10
C ALA A 77 15.77 -16.35 -34.44
N HIS A 78 14.76 -16.81 -35.17
CA HIS A 78 14.91 -17.47 -36.47
C HIS A 78 14.59 -16.57 -37.67
N GLY A 79 14.24 -15.29 -37.44
CA GLY A 79 13.91 -14.32 -38.49
C GLY A 79 12.62 -14.63 -39.27
N ALA A 80 11.73 -15.44 -38.72
CA ALA A 80 10.55 -15.98 -39.40
C ALA A 80 9.25 -15.45 -38.78
N LEU A 81 8.99 -14.15 -38.90
CA LEU A 81 7.74 -13.55 -38.39
C LEU A 81 6.52 -14.03 -39.21
N PRO A 82 5.38 -14.35 -38.57
CA PRO A 82 4.16 -14.71 -39.27
C PRO A 82 3.67 -13.61 -40.22
N ILE A 83 3.12 -14.00 -41.36
CA ILE A 83 2.49 -13.11 -42.33
C ILE A 83 1.30 -12.41 -41.64
N GLY A 84 1.44 -11.12 -41.34
CA GLY A 84 0.45 -10.33 -40.60
C GLY A 84 0.99 -9.61 -39.35
N VAL A 85 2.16 -10.02 -38.83
CA VAL A 85 2.83 -9.30 -37.73
C VAL A 85 3.56 -8.07 -38.28
N GLY A 86 2.81 -6.97 -38.43
CA GLY A 86 3.35 -5.66 -38.77
C GLY A 86 3.94 -4.87 -37.59
N THR A 87 4.44 -3.67 -37.88
CA THR A 87 5.02 -2.73 -36.90
C THR A 87 4.07 -2.40 -35.75
N PHE A 88 2.77 -2.24 -36.03
CA PHE A 88 1.75 -1.96 -35.01
C PHE A 88 1.58 -3.11 -33.99
N HIS A 89 1.76 -4.36 -34.43
CA HIS A 89 1.66 -5.52 -33.55
C HIS A 89 2.85 -5.58 -32.58
N LEU A 90 4.06 -5.37 -33.12
CA LEU A 90 5.28 -5.29 -32.31
C LEU A 90 5.25 -4.08 -31.36
N ALA A 91 4.70 -2.94 -31.82
CA ALA A 91 4.50 -1.77 -30.97
C ALA A 91 3.58 -2.08 -29.78
N GLY A 92 2.49 -2.83 -29.97
CA GLY A 92 1.61 -3.27 -28.88
C GLY A 92 2.35 -4.12 -27.83
N VAL A 93 3.18 -5.06 -28.27
CA VAL A 93 4.03 -5.86 -27.37
C VAL A 93 5.03 -4.97 -26.63
N GLY A 94 5.68 -4.05 -27.34
CA GLY A 94 6.61 -3.08 -26.76
C GLY A 94 5.96 -2.16 -25.73
N VAL A 95 4.73 -1.69 -25.97
CA VAL A 95 3.95 -0.89 -25.00
C VAL A 95 3.68 -1.71 -23.74
N GLY A 96 3.30 -2.98 -23.87
CA GLY A 96 3.14 -3.86 -22.71
C GLY A 96 4.41 -3.96 -21.87
N PHE A 97 5.54 -4.29 -22.50
CA PHE A 97 6.83 -4.34 -21.79
C PHE A 97 7.21 -2.98 -21.18
N GLY A 98 6.91 -1.89 -21.87
CA GLY A 98 7.10 -0.52 -21.38
C GLY A 98 6.31 -0.25 -20.11
N ILE A 99 5.03 -0.64 -20.05
CA ILE A 99 4.20 -0.53 -18.85
C ILE A 99 4.81 -1.35 -17.71
N GLY A 100 5.18 -2.61 -17.96
CA GLY A 100 5.84 -3.46 -16.97
C GLY A 100 7.14 -2.85 -16.43
N ALA A 101 7.99 -2.34 -17.32
CA ALA A 101 9.24 -1.67 -16.97
C ALA A 101 8.99 -0.41 -16.14
N VAL A 102 7.99 0.42 -16.49
CA VAL A 102 7.62 1.61 -15.69
C VAL A 102 7.14 1.21 -14.30
N LEU A 103 6.25 0.21 -14.18
CA LEU A 103 5.75 -0.25 -12.88
C LEU A 103 6.87 -0.81 -11.99
N VAL A 104 7.76 -1.65 -12.56
CA VAL A 104 8.91 -2.21 -11.83
C VAL A 104 9.89 -1.12 -11.44
N THR A 105 10.30 -0.26 -12.38
CA THR A 105 11.32 0.77 -12.12
C THR A 105 10.83 1.84 -11.15
N THR A 106 9.57 2.26 -11.22
CA THR A 106 8.98 3.23 -10.26
C THR A 106 8.88 2.64 -8.86
N THR A 107 8.51 1.36 -8.73
CA THR A 107 8.49 0.64 -7.45
C THR A 107 9.89 0.51 -6.88
N VAL A 108 10.87 0.06 -7.66
CA VAL A 108 12.28 -0.06 -7.25
C VAL A 108 12.86 1.30 -6.86
N ARG A 109 12.61 2.36 -7.64
CA ARG A 109 13.05 3.72 -7.31
C ARG A 109 12.41 4.23 -6.02
N SER A 110 11.12 3.95 -5.80
CA SER A 110 10.40 4.31 -4.57
C SER A 110 11.00 3.60 -3.35
N ILE A 111 11.28 2.30 -3.48
CA ILE A 111 11.96 1.50 -2.44
C ILE A 111 13.35 2.10 -2.14
N HIS A 112 14.17 2.32 -3.17
CA HIS A 112 15.53 2.84 -3.01
C HIS A 112 15.55 4.24 -2.39
N GLY A 113 14.66 5.13 -2.84
CA GLY A 113 14.53 6.48 -2.29
C GLY A 113 14.12 6.45 -0.81
N THR A 114 13.14 5.62 -0.48
CA THR A 114 12.65 5.45 0.89
C THR A 114 13.75 4.88 1.80
N VAL A 115 14.44 3.83 1.38
CA VAL A 115 15.55 3.22 2.13
C VAL A 115 16.70 4.22 2.31
N ARG A 116 17.04 5.01 1.29
CA ARG A 116 18.11 6.02 1.38
C ARG A 116 17.74 7.15 2.33
N ALA A 117 16.51 7.67 2.24
CA ALA A 117 16.00 8.70 3.14
C ALA A 117 16.00 8.21 4.59
N GLN A 118 15.55 6.99 4.82
CA GLN A 118 15.56 6.37 6.16
C GLN A 118 16.96 6.18 6.71
N ARG A 119 17.94 5.75 5.89
CA ARG A 119 19.35 5.64 6.33
C ARG A 119 19.88 7.00 6.78
N ARG A 120 19.72 8.03 5.94
CA ARG A 120 20.15 9.40 6.28
C ARG A 120 19.47 9.92 7.55
N HIS A 121 18.18 9.64 7.72
CA HIS A 121 17.43 10.05 8.90
C HIS A 121 17.90 9.34 10.17
N ARG A 122 18.21 8.04 10.09
CA ARG A 122 18.80 7.29 11.21
C ARG A 122 20.19 7.82 11.57
N ASP A 123 21.02 8.15 10.57
CA ASP A 123 22.34 8.72 10.81
C ASP A 123 22.21 10.06 11.55
N LEU A 124 21.30 10.93 11.12
CA LEU A 124 21.02 12.19 11.81
C LEU A 124 20.48 11.99 13.23
N LEU A 125 19.58 11.04 13.42
CA LEU A 125 19.03 10.75 14.75
C LEU A 125 20.06 10.16 15.69
N SER A 126 21.03 9.40 15.19
CA SER A 126 22.13 8.90 16.02
C SER A 126 22.96 10.03 16.65
N LEU A 127 22.90 11.24 16.07
CA LEU A 127 23.61 12.42 16.55
C LEU A 127 22.77 13.28 17.51
N VAL A 128 21.45 13.23 17.41
CA VAL A 128 20.55 14.17 18.12
C VAL A 128 19.67 13.48 19.16
N ALA A 129 19.33 12.20 18.96
CA ALA A 129 18.41 11.49 19.83
C ALA A 129 19.12 10.83 21.01
N ARG A 130 18.42 10.77 22.16
CA ARG A 130 18.93 10.22 23.42
C ARG A 130 18.07 9.04 23.88
N ASN A 131 18.67 8.10 24.60
CA ASN A 131 17.89 7.09 25.31
C ASN A 131 17.36 7.70 26.61
N ASP A 132 16.05 7.65 26.83
CA ASP A 132 15.41 8.19 28.03
C ASP A 132 14.72 7.07 28.83
N PRO A 133 14.95 6.96 30.17
CA PRO A 133 14.24 6.02 31.02
C PRO A 133 12.72 6.14 30.99
N ALA A 134 12.18 7.33 30.67
CA ALA A 134 10.74 7.58 30.56
C ALA A 134 10.10 6.90 29.34
N ALA A 135 10.90 6.53 28.33
CA ALA A 135 10.45 5.85 27.11
C ALA A 135 11.36 4.65 26.79
N PRO A 136 11.30 3.56 27.57
CA PRO A 136 12.19 2.42 27.41
C PRO A 136 12.08 1.79 26.01
N GLY A 137 13.21 1.72 25.31
CA GLY A 137 13.30 1.18 23.95
C GLY A 137 12.88 2.14 22.84
N ALA A 138 12.67 3.43 23.15
CA ALA A 138 12.46 4.50 22.18
C ALA A 138 13.55 5.58 22.28
N LEU A 139 13.86 6.19 21.15
CA LEU A 139 14.78 7.31 21.04
C LEU A 139 14.02 8.62 21.29
N VAL A 140 14.49 9.44 22.21
CA VAL A 140 13.89 10.74 22.52
C VAL A 140 14.58 11.84 21.74
N LEU A 141 13.80 12.63 21.02
CA LEU A 141 14.25 13.81 20.30
C LEU A 141 13.90 15.07 21.11
N ASP A 142 14.91 15.90 21.39
CA ASP A 142 14.75 17.18 22.08
C ASP A 142 14.06 18.21 21.17
N HIS A 143 12.75 18.04 20.98
CA HIS A 143 11.93 18.89 20.14
C HIS A 143 10.57 19.19 20.81
N PRO A 144 10.14 20.47 20.89
CA PRO A 144 8.93 20.87 21.62
C PRO A 144 7.63 20.42 20.93
N SER A 145 7.65 20.15 19.63
CA SER A 145 6.45 19.67 18.91
C SER A 145 6.19 18.20 19.24
N ALA A 146 4.93 17.84 19.53
CA ALA A 146 4.54 16.47 19.82
C ALA A 146 4.57 15.61 18.53
N ALA A 147 5.44 14.61 18.50
CA ALA A 147 5.61 13.66 17.41
C ALA A 147 6.12 12.32 17.98
N ALA A 148 5.44 11.24 17.62
CA ALA A 148 5.92 9.87 17.78
C ALA A 148 5.89 9.20 16.41
N TYR A 149 6.97 8.52 16.02
CA TYR A 149 7.02 7.78 14.76
C TYR A 149 8.03 6.65 14.82
N CYS A 150 7.75 5.56 14.11
CA CYS A 150 8.71 4.48 13.93
C CYS A 150 9.53 4.63 12.64
N LEU A 151 10.84 4.40 12.75
CA LEU A 151 11.71 4.22 11.60
C LEU A 151 11.76 2.74 11.23
N PRO A 152 11.19 2.33 10.09
CA PRO A 152 11.24 0.94 9.66
C PRO A 152 12.68 0.58 9.27
N GLY A 153 13.07 -0.70 9.33
CA GLY A 153 14.43 -1.15 9.06
C GLY A 153 14.71 -2.55 9.62
N VAL A 154 15.95 -3.06 9.47
CA VAL A 154 16.37 -4.36 10.05
C VAL A 154 16.22 -4.36 11.58
N LYS A 155 16.49 -3.21 12.20
CA LYS A 155 16.17 -2.93 13.61
C LYS A 155 15.25 -1.71 13.63
N PRO A 156 13.93 -1.89 13.73
CA PRO A 156 13.02 -0.76 13.81
C PRO A 156 13.29 0.04 15.09
N GLN A 157 13.27 1.36 14.98
CA GLN A 157 13.49 2.27 16.11
C GLN A 157 12.31 3.22 16.22
N VAL A 158 11.68 3.24 17.39
CA VAL A 158 10.62 4.20 17.70
C VAL A 158 11.28 5.49 18.18
N VAL A 159 10.84 6.62 17.65
CA VAL A 159 11.30 7.95 18.01
C VAL A 159 10.13 8.72 18.62
N VAL A 160 10.36 9.36 19.76
CA VAL A 160 9.38 10.17 20.48
C VAL A 160 9.98 11.54 20.75
N SER A 161 9.23 12.61 20.59
CA SER A 161 9.70 13.95 20.93
C SER A 161 9.51 14.27 22.42
N ALA A 162 10.33 15.17 22.97
CA ALA A 162 10.13 15.74 24.30
C ALA A 162 8.73 16.36 24.48
N GLY A 163 8.20 17.01 23.43
CA GLY A 163 6.82 17.51 23.42
C GLY A 163 5.75 16.42 23.55
N THR A 164 6.03 15.18 23.14
CA THR A 164 5.12 14.05 23.34
C THR A 164 5.17 13.55 24.78
N LEU A 165 6.36 13.51 25.38
CA LEU A 165 6.55 13.11 26.77
C LEU A 165 5.90 14.09 27.74
N SER A 166 5.84 15.38 27.40
CA SER A 166 5.14 16.38 28.21
C SER A 166 3.62 16.38 27.99
N LEU A 167 3.15 15.94 26.83
CA LEU A 167 1.73 15.93 26.46
C LEU A 167 0.96 14.70 26.96
N LEU A 168 1.60 13.53 26.92
CA LEU A 168 0.96 12.24 27.19
C LEU A 168 1.31 11.71 28.57
N ASP A 169 0.34 11.06 29.22
CA ASP A 169 0.63 10.28 30.42
C ASP A 169 1.30 8.94 30.08
N ARG A 170 1.72 8.19 31.10
CA ARG A 170 2.44 6.90 30.91
C ARG A 170 1.61 5.85 30.18
N ALA A 171 0.30 5.81 30.39
CA ALA A 171 -0.57 4.82 29.75
C ALA A 171 -0.82 5.19 28.28
N GLU A 172 -1.04 6.47 28.00
CA GLU A 172 -1.17 7.05 26.66
C GLU A 172 0.12 6.86 25.85
N LEU A 173 1.27 7.16 26.46
CA LEU A 173 2.58 6.97 25.83
C LEU A 173 2.85 5.49 25.50
N ALA A 174 2.54 4.57 26.43
CA ALA A 174 2.70 3.14 26.18
C ALA A 174 1.82 2.65 25.02
N ALA A 175 0.58 3.14 24.92
CA ALA A 175 -0.32 2.82 23.82
C ALA A 175 0.22 3.34 22.47
N VAL A 176 0.70 4.58 22.41
CA VAL A 176 1.31 5.17 21.22
C VAL A 176 2.58 4.42 20.81
N LEU A 177 3.46 4.06 21.75
CA LEU A 177 4.65 3.28 21.46
C LEU A 177 4.30 1.90 20.88
N SER A 178 3.24 1.26 21.38
CA SER A 178 2.78 -0.02 20.84
C SER A 178 2.16 0.12 19.45
N HIS A 179 1.44 1.21 19.17
CA HIS A 179 0.98 1.59 17.82
C HIS A 179 2.15 1.75 16.84
N GLU A 180 3.17 2.52 17.22
CA GLU A 180 4.37 2.74 16.40
C GLU A 180 5.16 1.45 16.17
N ARG A 181 5.28 0.59 17.19
CA ARG A 181 5.90 -0.73 17.03
C ARG A 181 5.11 -1.63 16.07
N ALA A 182 3.77 -1.52 16.06
CA ALA A 182 2.93 -2.28 15.14
C ALA A 182 3.22 -1.91 13.68
N HIS A 183 3.43 -0.62 13.37
CA HIS A 183 3.84 -0.18 12.03
C HIS A 183 5.14 -0.84 11.56
N ALA A 184 6.13 -0.91 12.45
CA ALA A 184 7.40 -1.57 12.15
C ALA A 184 7.27 -3.09 12.01
N HIS A 185 6.49 -3.74 12.88
CA HIS A 185 6.34 -5.19 12.89
C HIS A 185 5.59 -5.68 11.64
N GLU A 186 4.50 -5.00 11.27
CA GLU A 186 3.70 -5.34 10.08
C GLU A 186 4.23 -4.70 8.79
N ARG A 187 5.36 -3.97 8.86
CA ARG A 187 6.03 -3.30 7.73
C ARG A 187 5.05 -2.52 6.86
N HIS A 188 4.22 -1.72 7.53
CA HIS A 188 3.16 -0.93 6.92
C HIS A 188 3.68 0.03 5.84
N ASP A 189 4.95 0.42 5.92
CA ASP A 189 5.65 1.16 4.87
C ASP A 189 5.67 0.40 3.54
N LEU A 190 6.03 -0.89 3.54
CA LEU A 190 6.09 -1.71 2.33
C LEU A 190 4.73 -1.89 1.67
N VAL A 191 3.65 -1.95 2.47
CA VAL A 191 2.27 -2.06 1.97
C VAL A 191 1.88 -0.82 1.16
N LEU A 192 2.33 0.37 1.57
CA LEU A 192 2.00 1.63 0.90
C LEU A 192 2.91 1.95 -0.30
N LEU A 193 4.09 1.32 -0.41
CA LEU A 193 5.05 1.59 -1.48
C LEU A 193 4.48 1.45 -2.91
N PRO A 194 3.73 0.39 -3.27
CA PRO A 194 3.16 0.26 -4.61
C PRO A 194 2.21 1.42 -4.94
N PHE A 195 1.34 1.79 -4.00
CA PHE A 195 0.41 2.91 -4.16
C PHE A 195 1.14 4.24 -4.26
N THR A 196 2.18 4.44 -3.44
CA THR A 196 3.01 5.65 -3.48
C THR A 196 3.76 5.77 -4.81
N ALA A 197 4.30 4.65 -5.33
CA ALA A 197 4.93 4.61 -6.64
C ALA A 197 3.93 4.93 -7.74
N LEU A 198 2.71 4.39 -7.66
CA LEU A 198 1.66 4.65 -8.63
C LEU A 198 1.19 6.11 -8.60
N CYS A 199 1.05 6.73 -7.43
CA CYS A 199 0.74 8.16 -7.31
C CYS A 199 1.81 9.04 -8.00
N ARG A 200 3.09 8.65 -7.94
CA ARG A 200 4.19 9.37 -8.61
C ARG A 200 4.21 9.12 -10.12
N ALA A 201 3.90 7.90 -10.55
CA ALA A 201 3.87 7.53 -11.96
C ALA A 201 2.64 8.11 -12.70
N LEU A 202 1.51 8.22 -12.00
CA LEU A 202 0.20 8.60 -12.55
C LEU A 202 -0.43 9.76 -11.76
N PRO A 203 0.22 10.93 -11.68
CA PRO A 203 -0.22 12.04 -10.82
C PRO A 203 -1.57 12.63 -11.22
N TRP A 204 -1.98 12.48 -12.48
CA TRP A 204 -3.25 12.99 -12.99
C TRP A 204 -4.45 12.10 -12.68
N PHE A 205 -4.22 10.85 -12.25
CA PHE A 205 -5.30 9.89 -11.97
C PHE A 205 -5.73 10.02 -10.51
N GLY A 206 -6.73 10.87 -10.26
CA GLY A 206 -7.28 11.11 -8.91
C GLY A 206 -7.67 9.83 -8.17
N TRP A 207 -8.18 8.82 -8.89
CA TRP A 207 -8.50 7.50 -8.36
C TRP A 207 -7.32 6.79 -7.66
N VAL A 208 -6.09 6.99 -8.13
CA VAL A 208 -4.89 6.39 -7.51
C VAL A 208 -4.59 7.00 -6.15
N ARG A 209 -4.70 8.34 -6.04
CA ARG A 209 -4.56 9.06 -4.76
C ARG A 209 -5.65 8.63 -3.78
N ASP A 210 -6.87 8.57 -4.27
CA ASP A 210 -8.03 8.06 -3.56
C ASP A 210 -7.83 6.65 -3.00
N ALA A 211 -7.25 5.73 -3.78
CA ALA A 211 -6.91 4.39 -3.34
C ALA A 211 -5.79 4.40 -2.28
N HIS A 212 -4.75 5.22 -2.50
CA HIS A 212 -3.64 5.38 -1.55
C HIS A 212 -4.14 5.87 -0.18
N GLU A 213 -4.96 6.91 -0.13
CA GLU A 213 -5.53 7.45 1.12
C GLU A 213 -6.36 6.40 1.86
N ARG A 214 -7.17 5.61 1.13
CA ARG A 214 -7.99 4.54 1.71
C ARG A 214 -7.14 3.41 2.30
N VAL A 215 -6.09 2.98 1.59
CA VAL A 215 -5.17 1.95 2.10
C VAL A 215 -4.39 2.48 3.31
N ALA A 216 -3.96 3.74 3.29
CA ALA A 216 -3.27 4.35 4.43
C ALA A 216 -4.17 4.41 5.68
N LEU A 217 -5.45 4.77 5.52
CA LEU A 217 -6.41 4.73 6.63
C LEU A 217 -6.59 3.31 7.18
N LEU A 218 -6.68 2.29 6.31
CA LEU A 218 -6.80 0.89 6.74
C LEU A 218 -5.53 0.41 7.47
N VAL A 219 -4.36 0.88 7.05
CA VAL A 219 -3.08 0.61 7.71
C VAL A 219 -3.05 1.21 9.12
N GLU A 220 -3.52 2.45 9.30
CA GLU A 220 -3.67 3.08 10.61
C GLU A 220 -4.64 2.30 11.51
N MET A 221 -5.82 1.92 10.98
CA MET A 221 -6.78 1.09 11.72
C MET A 221 -6.21 -0.27 12.13
N ARG A 222 -5.31 -0.84 11.31
CA ARG A 222 -4.65 -2.10 11.62
C ARG A 222 -3.62 -1.94 12.74
N ALA A 223 -2.87 -0.84 12.75
CA ALA A 223 -1.97 -0.51 13.84
C ALA A 223 -2.73 -0.26 15.15
N ASP A 224 -3.87 0.44 15.09
CA ASP A 224 -4.78 0.63 16.23
C ASP A 224 -5.25 -0.72 16.81
N ASP A 225 -5.67 -1.66 15.96
CA ASP A 225 -6.10 -2.99 16.39
C ASP A 225 -4.99 -3.74 17.14
N LYS A 226 -3.74 -3.60 16.68
CA LYS A 226 -2.61 -4.27 17.32
C LYS A 226 -2.27 -3.63 18.66
N ALA A 227 -2.40 -2.31 18.78
CA ALA A 227 -2.24 -1.62 20.06
C ALA A 227 -3.32 -2.03 21.07
N ARG A 228 -4.57 -2.25 20.62
CA ARG A 228 -5.68 -2.74 21.47
C ARG A 228 -5.46 -4.16 22.03
N GLU A 229 -4.72 -5.01 21.33
CA GLU A 229 -4.39 -6.35 21.85
C GLU A 229 -3.51 -6.28 23.11
N LEU A 230 -2.77 -5.18 23.30
CA LEU A 230 -1.77 -5.02 24.37
C LEU A 230 -2.16 -3.96 25.41
N HIS A 231 -3.05 -3.02 25.07
CA HIS A 231 -3.44 -1.90 25.92
C HIS A 231 -4.94 -1.64 25.86
N ALA A 232 -5.47 -1.03 26.93
CA ALA A 232 -6.85 -0.58 26.95
C ALA A 232 -7.12 0.48 25.84
N GLU A 233 -8.38 0.56 25.41
CA GLU A 233 -8.82 1.45 24.30
C GLU A 233 -8.74 2.94 24.68
N ALA A 234 -9.04 3.27 25.93
CA ALA A 234 -9.12 4.65 26.42
C ALA A 234 -7.78 5.42 26.33
N PRO A 235 -6.62 4.84 26.69
CA PRO A 235 -5.32 5.50 26.50
C PRO A 235 -4.98 5.87 25.06
N LEU A 236 -5.30 5.01 24.07
CA LEU A 236 -4.99 5.32 22.67
C LEU A 236 -5.91 6.43 22.13
N ALA A 237 -7.21 6.36 22.43
CA ALA A 237 -8.15 7.40 22.06
C ALA A 237 -7.84 8.74 22.75
N GLY A 238 -7.42 8.71 24.02
CA GLY A 238 -6.95 9.88 24.77
C GLY A 238 -5.73 10.53 24.10
N ALA A 239 -4.72 9.73 23.78
CA ALA A 239 -3.51 10.20 23.10
C ALA A 239 -3.82 10.84 21.73
N LEU A 240 -4.64 10.18 20.91
CA LEU A 240 -5.05 10.70 19.60
C LEU A 240 -5.78 12.05 19.71
N ARG A 241 -6.66 12.21 20.69
CA ARG A 241 -7.35 13.49 20.96
C ARG A 241 -6.39 14.58 21.44
N ARG A 242 -5.43 14.26 22.30
CA ARG A 242 -4.40 15.23 22.75
C ARG A 242 -3.49 15.67 21.61
N PHE A 243 -3.07 14.74 20.75
CA PHE A 243 -2.32 15.08 19.54
C PHE A 243 -3.12 15.97 18.58
N ALA A 244 -4.43 15.74 18.44
CA ALA A 244 -5.30 16.57 17.63
C ALA A 244 -5.46 18.00 18.20
N ALA A 245 -5.59 18.12 19.52
CA ALA A 245 -5.72 19.40 20.22
C ALA A 245 -4.42 20.23 20.25
N ALA A 246 -3.25 19.58 20.18
CA ALA A 246 -1.95 20.24 20.34
C ALA A 246 -1.53 21.17 19.16
N GLY A 247 -2.23 21.14 18.02
CA GLY A 247 -2.10 22.12 16.91
C GLY A 247 -0.75 22.17 16.15
N HIS A 248 0.36 21.75 16.75
CA HIS A 248 1.71 21.76 16.20
C HIS A 248 2.17 20.33 15.87
N ARG A 249 1.53 19.73 14.85
CA ARG A 249 1.95 18.43 14.32
C ARG A 249 3.09 18.62 13.34
N ILE A 250 4.29 18.15 13.69
CA ILE A 250 5.28 17.82 12.65
C ILE A 250 4.88 16.43 12.17
N THR A 251 4.22 16.37 11.02
CA THR A 251 4.05 15.12 10.29
C THR A 251 5.39 14.81 9.61
N PRO A 252 6.14 13.77 10.04
CA PRO A 252 7.37 13.41 9.36
C PRO A 252 7.10 13.11 7.89
N ALA A 253 8.10 13.33 7.02
CA ALA A 253 7.99 12.99 5.61
C ALA A 253 7.65 11.50 5.44
N GLY A 254 6.39 11.20 5.10
CA GLY A 254 5.87 9.84 4.96
C GLY A 254 4.71 9.48 5.90
N ALA A 255 4.48 10.26 6.96
CA ALA A 255 3.23 10.21 7.72
C ALA A 255 2.25 11.19 7.07
N LEU A 256 1.09 10.69 6.63
CA LEU A 256 0.04 11.53 6.06
C LEU A 256 -0.52 12.43 7.16
N GLY A 257 -0.72 13.72 6.85
CA GLY A 257 -1.51 14.60 7.69
C GLY A 257 -2.90 13.99 7.81
N MET A 258 -3.22 13.47 8.99
CA MET A 258 -4.52 12.86 9.25
C MET A 258 -5.60 13.93 9.08
N GLY A 259 -6.48 13.76 8.09
CA GLY A 259 -7.66 14.62 7.98
C GLY A 259 -8.54 14.43 9.21
N ASP A 260 -9.21 15.49 9.66
CA ASP A 260 -10.04 15.48 10.87
C ASP A 260 -11.09 14.34 10.84
N ARG A 261 -11.61 14.05 9.65
CA ARG A 261 -12.56 12.96 9.38
C ARG A 261 -11.97 11.56 9.58
N ASP A 262 -10.70 11.35 9.23
CA ASP A 262 -10.04 10.05 9.39
C ASP A 262 -9.76 9.75 10.87
N LEU A 263 -9.45 10.79 11.63
CA LEU A 263 -9.30 10.72 13.08
C LEU A 263 -10.63 10.35 13.76
N ASP A 264 -11.72 11.02 13.39
CA ASP A 264 -13.05 10.74 13.95
C ASP A 264 -13.46 9.28 13.73
N VAL A 265 -13.24 8.75 12.53
CA VAL A 265 -13.55 7.34 12.20
C VAL A 265 -12.73 6.38 13.07
N ARG A 266 -11.43 6.66 13.28
CA ARG A 266 -10.57 5.84 14.15
C ARG A 266 -11.03 5.87 15.59
N VAL A 267 -11.31 7.06 16.13
CA VAL A 267 -11.79 7.21 17.52
C VAL A 267 -13.13 6.51 17.72
N GLN A 268 -14.09 6.70 16.82
CA GLN A 268 -15.39 6.04 16.89
C GLN A 268 -15.24 4.50 16.89
N ARG A 269 -14.32 3.98 16.08
CA ARG A 269 -14.03 2.54 15.99
C ARG A 269 -13.32 1.97 17.23
N LEU A 270 -12.47 2.77 17.88
CA LEU A 270 -11.88 2.38 19.16
C LEU A 270 -12.95 2.23 20.25
N LEU A 271 -14.01 3.04 20.19
CA LEU A 271 -15.10 3.06 21.17
C LEU A 271 -16.21 2.03 20.87
N VAL A 272 -16.35 1.57 19.61
CA VAL A 272 -17.37 0.60 19.18
C VAL A 272 -16.70 -0.73 18.84
N SER A 273 -16.85 -1.71 19.73
CA SER A 273 -16.37 -3.08 19.53
C SER A 273 -17.33 -3.92 18.69
N ASP A 274 -17.26 -3.77 17.37
CA ASP A 274 -18.01 -4.62 16.44
C ASP A 274 -17.21 -5.83 15.95
N ARG A 275 -17.85 -7.00 15.89
CA ARG A 275 -17.21 -8.22 15.37
C ARG A 275 -16.95 -8.13 13.85
N PRO A 276 -15.82 -8.66 13.36
CA PRO A 276 -15.49 -8.67 11.94
C PRO A 276 -16.46 -9.59 11.17
N PRO A 277 -17.04 -9.13 10.04
CA PRO A 277 -17.97 -9.94 9.26
C PRO A 277 -17.19 -10.99 8.43
N ARG A 278 -16.99 -12.18 9.02
CA ARG A 278 -16.15 -13.25 8.45
C ARG A 278 -16.56 -13.70 7.05
N VAL A 279 -17.87 -13.82 6.79
CA VAL A 279 -18.40 -14.25 5.48
C VAL A 279 -18.08 -13.21 4.42
N LEU A 280 -18.34 -11.93 4.68
CA LEU A 280 -18.02 -10.84 3.75
C LEU A 280 -16.51 -10.76 3.46
N GLY A 281 -15.68 -10.93 4.50
CA GLY A 281 -14.23 -11.00 4.32
C GLY A 281 -13.77 -12.17 3.46
N ALA A 282 -14.33 -13.36 3.67
CA ALA A 282 -14.03 -14.54 2.85
C ALA A 282 -14.48 -14.36 1.40
N THR A 283 -15.68 -13.81 1.16
CA THR A 283 -16.16 -13.52 -0.19
C THR A 283 -15.30 -12.47 -0.89
N ALA A 284 -14.88 -11.41 -0.17
CA ALA A 284 -14.01 -10.39 -0.73
C ALA A 284 -12.64 -10.96 -1.12
N LEU A 285 -12.08 -11.84 -0.28
CA LEU A 285 -10.83 -12.52 -0.58
C LEU A 285 -10.97 -13.44 -1.80
N ALA A 286 -12.04 -14.21 -1.90
CA ALA A 286 -12.30 -15.08 -3.05
C ALA A 286 -12.41 -14.28 -4.36
N VAL A 287 -13.12 -13.14 -4.35
CA VAL A 287 -13.20 -12.22 -5.50
C VAL A 287 -11.82 -11.67 -5.85
N ALA A 288 -11.07 -11.18 -4.85
CA ALA A 288 -9.72 -10.65 -5.05
C ALA A 288 -8.75 -11.68 -5.64
N THR A 289 -8.78 -12.93 -5.13
CA THR A 289 -7.98 -14.04 -5.66
C THR A 289 -8.37 -14.35 -7.11
N THR A 290 -9.67 -14.37 -7.42
CA THR A 290 -10.16 -14.61 -8.79
C THR A 290 -9.66 -13.53 -9.76
N LEU A 291 -9.73 -12.26 -9.36
CA LEU A 291 -9.24 -11.14 -10.17
C LEU A 291 -7.75 -11.24 -10.49
N VAL A 292 -6.93 -11.73 -9.56
CA VAL A 292 -5.49 -11.95 -9.80
C VAL A 292 -5.25 -13.19 -10.67
N ALA A 293 -6.01 -14.26 -10.45
CA ALA A 293 -5.85 -15.50 -11.19
C ALA A 293 -6.14 -15.33 -12.70
N LEU A 294 -7.14 -14.53 -13.06
CA LEU A 294 -7.52 -14.29 -14.46
C LEU A 294 -6.33 -13.85 -15.35
N PRO A 295 -5.63 -12.73 -15.10
CA PRO A 295 -4.52 -12.31 -15.94
C PRO A 295 -3.31 -13.25 -15.81
N VAL A 296 -3.07 -13.84 -14.62
CA VAL A 296 -1.95 -14.77 -14.40
C VAL A 296 -2.10 -16.01 -15.27
N THR A 297 -3.29 -16.61 -15.33
CA THR A 297 -3.52 -17.81 -16.15
C THR A 297 -3.24 -17.55 -17.64
N LEU A 298 -3.55 -16.35 -18.15
CA LEU A 298 -3.26 -15.96 -19.54
C LEU A 298 -1.77 -15.75 -19.83
N PHE A 299 -0.98 -15.39 -18.82
CA PHE A 299 0.48 -15.28 -18.94
C PHE A 299 1.18 -16.63 -18.77
N LEU A 300 0.58 -17.59 -18.05
CA LEU A 300 1.15 -18.91 -17.80
C LEU A 300 0.78 -19.97 -18.86
N SER A 301 -0.25 -19.71 -19.66
CA SER A 301 -0.72 -20.53 -20.78
C SER A 301 0.08 -20.33 -22.07
#